data_AF-A0AA38NXN7-F1
#
_entry.id   AF-A0AA38NXN7-F1
#
_cell.length_a   1.000
_cell.length_b   1.000
_cell.length_c   1.000
_cell.angle_alpha   90.00
_cell.angle_beta   90.00
_cell.angle_gamma   90.00
#
_symmetry.space_group_name_H-M   'P 1'
#
loop_
_entity.id
_entity.type
_entity.pdbx_description
1 polymer ?
#
loop_
_entity_poly.entity_id
_entity_poly.type
_entity_poly.pdbx_seq_one_letter_code
_entity_poly.pdbx_strand_id
1 'polypeptide(L)'
;MSFCFLRAATKSFTRRSVCYSASTRYFLRNEKRVVNVLSRSRYTTRDYSTGTPSNATTEAISFGSEELSKALELMVESSQTLPPIPPDQDQEMFWRAYLLANQIIVYLAARPPMEVEAFATLFQSASVPDNSPIARGRIGVLKLTTEIVRVMDSIPPTSTLNSSHPEVFQAFKALKNDHDAYVGEGSVDDLERWSKFFVGLRTDLIEFTTRIGTVVEGWESDERQSKK
;
A
#
# COMPACT_ATOMS: atom_id res chain seq x y z
N MET A 1 -4.22 14.39 -65.85
CA MET A 1 -3.78 13.22 -65.06
C MET A 1 -3.90 13.66 -63.60
N SER A 2 -4.94 13.38 -62.78
CA SER A 2 -5.57 12.10 -62.38
C SER A 2 -4.51 11.03 -62.10
N PHE A 3 -4.32 10.46 -60.90
CA PHE A 3 -5.28 10.00 -59.89
C PHE A 3 -4.75 10.05 -58.42
N CYS A 4 -5.71 10.09 -57.49
CA CYS A 4 -5.65 9.81 -56.05
C CYS A 4 -5.27 8.35 -55.69
N PHE A 5 -4.80 8.12 -54.45
CA PHE A 5 -5.33 7.16 -53.44
C PHE A 5 -4.55 7.36 -52.10
N LEU A 6 -5.13 7.90 -51.01
CA LEU A 6 -5.94 7.29 -49.94
C LEU A 6 -5.16 6.53 -48.82
N ARG A 7 -5.08 7.19 -47.65
CA ARG A 7 -5.59 6.78 -46.32
C ARG A 7 -5.38 5.33 -45.82
N ALA A 8 -4.59 5.17 -44.74
CA ALA A 8 -4.78 4.30 -43.54
C ALA A 8 -3.40 4.15 -42.84
N ALA A 9 -3.23 4.07 -41.52
CA ALA A 9 -4.13 3.65 -40.46
C ALA A 9 -3.78 4.34 -39.12
N THR A 10 -4.75 5.06 -38.59
CA THR A 10 -5.07 5.09 -37.15
C THR A 10 -5.25 3.65 -36.66
N LYS A 11 -4.41 3.14 -35.74
CA LYS A 11 -4.66 1.95 -34.88
C LYS A 11 -3.44 1.62 -34.00
N SER A 12 -3.13 2.45 -33.01
CA SER A 12 -2.22 2.04 -31.92
C SER A 12 -2.64 2.55 -30.54
N PHE A 13 -3.65 3.42 -30.46
CA PHE A 13 -4.06 4.05 -29.20
C PHE A 13 -5.03 3.22 -28.34
N THR A 14 -5.61 2.14 -28.86
CA THR A 14 -6.66 1.37 -28.15
C THR A 14 -6.17 0.15 -27.36
N ARG A 15 -4.90 -0.25 -27.45
CA ARG A 15 -4.39 -1.39 -26.67
C ARG A 15 -3.83 -1.01 -25.28
N ARG A 16 -3.35 0.22 -25.08
CA ARG A 16 -2.90 0.68 -23.76
C ARG A 16 -4.06 0.70 -22.76
N SER A 17 -5.23 1.21 -23.14
CA SER A 17 -6.39 1.32 -22.23
C SER A 17 -6.94 -0.02 -21.68
N VAL A 18 -6.73 -1.16 -22.37
CA VAL A 18 -7.34 -2.43 -21.96
C VAL A 18 -6.59 -3.09 -20.80
N CYS A 19 -5.25 -3.03 -20.79
CA CYS A 19 -4.43 -3.58 -19.69
C CYS A 19 -4.54 -2.75 -18.41
N TYR A 20 -4.53 -1.41 -18.53
CA TYR A 20 -4.82 -0.48 -17.43
C TYR A 20 -6.14 -0.84 -16.75
N SER A 21 -7.20 -1.07 -17.53
CA SER A 21 -8.50 -1.38 -16.95
C SER A 21 -8.59 -2.75 -16.25
N ALA A 22 -7.71 -3.72 -16.54
CA ALA A 22 -7.79 -5.06 -15.96
C ALA A 22 -7.05 -5.12 -14.62
N SER A 23 -5.82 -4.62 -14.54
CA SER A 23 -5.05 -4.55 -13.27
C SER A 23 -5.75 -3.66 -12.24
N THR A 24 -6.19 -2.46 -12.63
CA THR A 24 -6.92 -1.57 -11.73
C THR A 24 -8.28 -2.16 -11.36
N ARG A 25 -8.99 -2.88 -12.26
CA ARG A 25 -10.25 -3.56 -11.88
C ARG A 25 -10.03 -4.76 -10.97
N TYR A 26 -8.96 -5.53 -11.09
CA TYR A 26 -8.64 -6.61 -10.15
C TYR A 26 -8.27 -6.06 -8.78
N PHE A 27 -7.46 -5.00 -8.75
CA PHE A 27 -7.06 -4.32 -7.53
C PHE A 27 -8.25 -3.63 -6.83
N LEU A 28 -9.04 -2.83 -7.56
CA LEU A 28 -10.27 -2.20 -7.07
C LEU A 28 -11.34 -3.23 -6.66
N ARG A 29 -11.36 -4.43 -7.24
CA ARG A 29 -12.28 -5.50 -6.84
C ARG A 29 -11.87 -6.13 -5.51
N ASN A 30 -10.57 -6.22 -5.23
CA ASN A 30 -10.05 -6.63 -3.93
C ASN A 30 -10.19 -5.50 -2.90
N GLU A 31 -9.96 -4.25 -3.28
CA GLU A 31 -10.24 -3.08 -2.46
C GLU A 31 -11.72 -3.00 -2.07
N LYS A 32 -12.65 -3.24 -3.02
CA LYS A 32 -14.09 -3.35 -2.71
C LYS A 32 -14.43 -4.50 -1.78
N ARG A 33 -13.66 -5.61 -1.78
CA ARG A 33 -13.82 -6.68 -0.78
C ARG A 33 -13.33 -6.23 0.58
N VAL A 34 -12.18 -5.56 0.66
CA VAL A 34 -11.60 -5.03 1.91
C VAL A 34 -12.50 -3.93 2.49
N VAL A 35 -12.98 -2.99 1.67
CA VAL A 35 -13.95 -1.97 2.06
C VAL A 35 -15.30 -2.60 2.44
N ASN A 36 -15.75 -3.69 1.81
CA ASN A 36 -16.95 -4.41 2.27
C ASN A 36 -16.76 -5.09 3.62
N VAL A 37 -15.58 -5.65 3.89
CA VAL A 37 -15.24 -6.21 5.22
C VAL A 37 -15.26 -5.09 6.26
N LEU A 38 -14.66 -3.93 5.96
CA LEU A 38 -14.68 -2.75 6.83
C LEU A 38 -16.09 -2.12 6.95
N SER A 39 -16.96 -2.25 5.94
CA SER A 39 -18.31 -1.67 5.93
C SER A 39 -19.36 -2.57 6.59
N ARG A 40 -19.18 -3.89 6.60
CA ARG A 40 -20.02 -4.83 7.37
C ARG A 40 -19.82 -4.74 8.88
N SER A 41 -18.76 -4.07 9.32
CA SER A 41 -18.41 -3.90 10.73
C SER A 41 -19.03 -2.62 11.35
N ARG A 42 -20.29 -2.31 11.00
CA ARG A 42 -21.07 -1.27 11.70
C ARG A 42 -22.46 -1.76 12.06
N TYR A 43 -22.82 -1.45 13.29
CA TYR A 43 -24.07 -1.70 14.02
C TYR A 43 -24.21 -3.07 14.69
N THR A 44 -23.53 -3.22 15.83
CA THR A 44 -24.25 -3.68 17.04
C THR A 44 -24.05 -2.64 18.13
N THR A 45 -24.99 -1.69 18.20
CA THR A 45 -25.21 -0.88 19.40
C THR A 45 -25.67 -1.85 20.48
N ARG A 46 -24.81 -2.10 21.48
CA ARG A 46 -25.19 -2.91 22.64
C ARG A 46 -25.70 -1.95 23.71
N ASP A 47 -27.00 -2.05 24.00
CA ASP A 47 -27.65 -1.35 25.10
C ASP A 47 -26.94 -1.65 26.41
N TYR A 48 -26.54 -0.60 27.13
CA TYR A 48 -25.98 -0.71 28.48
C TYR A 48 -27.12 -0.95 29.47
N SER A 49 -27.27 -2.19 29.94
CA SER A 49 -28.05 -2.50 31.13
C SER A 49 -27.10 -2.74 32.29
N THR A 50 -27.29 -1.95 33.35
CA THR A 50 -26.57 -1.89 34.62
C THR A 50 -26.48 -3.23 35.35
N GLY A 51 -25.28 -3.63 35.79
CA GLY A 51 -25.08 -4.71 36.75
C GLY A 51 -23.61 -5.04 37.09
N THR A 52 -23.14 -4.51 38.22
CA THR A 52 -22.07 -4.98 39.17
C THR A 52 -20.71 -5.53 38.67
N PRO A 53 -19.57 -5.11 39.29
CA PRO A 53 -18.23 -5.44 38.80
C PRO A 53 -17.72 -6.77 39.36
N SER A 54 -17.29 -7.68 38.49
CA SER A 54 -16.58 -8.90 38.85
C SER A 54 -15.40 -9.10 37.90
N ASN A 55 -14.20 -9.02 38.47
CA ASN A 55 -12.89 -9.47 37.97
C ASN A 55 -12.50 -9.05 36.54
N ALA A 56 -11.65 -8.01 36.49
CA ALA A 56 -10.93 -7.54 35.31
C ALA A 56 -9.97 -8.62 34.78
N THR A 57 -10.47 -9.49 33.92
CA THR A 57 -9.68 -10.20 32.93
C THR A 57 -9.44 -9.26 31.76
N THR A 58 -8.18 -9.12 31.37
CA THR A 58 -7.67 -8.43 30.18
C THR A 58 -8.42 -8.86 28.90
N GLU A 59 -9.58 -8.28 28.62
CA GLU A 59 -10.35 -8.48 27.38
C GLU A 59 -10.56 -7.16 26.62
N ALA A 60 -9.58 -6.26 26.69
CA ALA A 60 -9.71 -4.92 26.13
C ALA A 60 -8.66 -4.63 25.07
N ILE A 61 -8.52 -5.45 24.00
CA ILE A 61 -8.14 -5.07 22.62
C ILE A 61 -8.48 -6.26 21.66
N SER A 62 -9.76 -6.62 21.49
CA SER A 62 -10.16 -7.70 20.56
C SER A 62 -11.23 -7.25 19.56
N PHE A 63 -10.98 -6.11 18.90
CA PHE A 63 -11.75 -5.71 17.74
C PHE A 63 -10.85 -5.62 16.52
N GLY A 64 -11.15 -6.41 15.49
CA GLY A 64 -10.62 -6.25 14.13
C GLY A 64 -9.14 -6.60 13.88
N SER A 65 -8.29 -6.76 14.90
CA SER A 65 -6.84 -6.97 14.70
C SER A 65 -6.53 -8.23 13.88
N GLU A 66 -7.28 -9.31 14.09
CA GLU A 66 -7.14 -10.57 13.34
C GLU A 66 -7.58 -10.42 11.88
N GLU A 67 -8.73 -9.79 11.65
CA GLU A 67 -9.26 -9.57 10.30
C GLU A 67 -8.36 -8.62 9.49
N LEU A 68 -7.80 -7.60 10.14
CA LEU A 68 -6.89 -6.64 9.52
C LEU A 68 -5.54 -7.27 9.20
N SER A 69 -5.02 -8.11 10.09
CA SER A 69 -3.78 -8.85 9.83
C SER A 69 -3.99 -9.84 8.68
N LYS A 70 -5.13 -10.53 8.66
CA LYS A 70 -5.50 -11.42 7.55
C LYS A 70 -5.70 -10.66 6.23
N ALA A 71 -6.28 -9.46 6.27
CA ALA A 71 -6.41 -8.61 5.09
C ALA A 71 -5.03 -8.20 4.55
N LEU A 72 -4.10 -7.83 5.43
CA LEU A 72 -2.72 -7.50 5.08
C LEU A 72 -2.00 -8.71 4.48
N GLU A 73 -2.14 -9.89 5.08
CA GLU A 73 -1.61 -11.16 4.56
C GLU A 73 -2.13 -11.44 3.15
N LEU A 74 -3.44 -11.32 2.93
CA LEU A 74 -4.06 -11.49 1.60
C LEU A 74 -3.55 -10.46 0.59
N MET A 75 -3.27 -9.23 1.00
CA MET A 75 -2.70 -8.20 0.13
C MET A 75 -1.26 -8.52 -0.25
N VAL A 76 -0.46 -9.02 0.70
CA VAL A 76 0.91 -9.49 0.45
C VAL A 76 0.91 -10.68 -0.51
N GLU A 77 0.03 -11.67 -0.30
CA GLU A 77 -0.11 -12.80 -1.24
C GLU A 77 -0.54 -12.32 -2.63
N SER A 78 -1.46 -11.34 -2.67
CA SER A 78 -1.92 -10.74 -3.93
C SER A 78 -0.81 -9.96 -4.62
N SER A 79 0.05 -9.23 -3.89
CA SER A 79 1.13 -8.42 -4.47
C SER A 79 2.21 -9.29 -5.11
N GLN A 80 2.51 -10.44 -4.50
CA GLN A 80 3.47 -11.42 -5.02
C GLN A 80 2.97 -12.14 -6.28
N THR A 81 1.66 -12.22 -6.47
CA THR A 81 1.03 -12.87 -7.63
C THR A 81 0.63 -11.89 -8.73
N LEU A 82 0.96 -10.61 -8.59
CA LEU A 82 0.68 -9.61 -9.63
C LEU A 82 1.48 -9.94 -10.90
N PRO A 83 0.87 -9.78 -12.09
CA PRO A 83 1.60 -9.97 -13.33
C PRO A 83 2.77 -8.99 -13.42
N PRO A 84 3.88 -9.40 -14.05
CA PRO A 84 4.99 -8.51 -14.32
C PRO A 84 4.50 -7.34 -15.17
N ILE A 85 4.95 -6.13 -14.83
CA ILE A 85 4.64 -4.94 -15.62
C ILE A 85 5.50 -5.01 -16.89
N PRO A 86 4.89 -4.88 -18.09
CA PRO A 86 5.66 -4.89 -19.34
C PRO A 86 6.72 -3.79 -19.36
N PRO A 87 7.84 -3.99 -20.08
CA PRO A 87 8.77 -2.90 -20.34
C PRO A 87 8.05 -1.73 -21.01
N ASP A 88 8.51 -0.51 -20.75
CA ASP A 88 7.94 0.77 -21.22
C ASP A 88 6.60 1.17 -20.57
N GLN A 89 6.21 0.54 -19.46
CA GLN A 89 5.05 0.93 -18.65
C GLN A 89 5.46 1.45 -17.27
N ASP A 90 6.44 2.36 -17.24
CA ASP A 90 6.99 2.89 -15.98
C ASP A 90 5.93 3.59 -15.12
N GLN A 91 4.91 4.19 -15.74
CA GLN A 91 3.77 4.79 -15.01
C GLN A 91 2.99 3.75 -14.19
N GLU A 92 2.90 2.51 -14.67
CA GLU A 92 2.24 1.42 -13.95
C GLU A 92 3.05 1.03 -12.70
N MET A 93 4.38 1.22 -12.71
CA MET A 93 5.22 1.02 -11.52
C MET A 93 4.88 2.06 -10.45
N PHE A 94 4.70 3.33 -10.83
CA PHE A 94 4.26 4.38 -9.90
C PHE A 94 2.90 4.07 -9.30
N TRP A 95 1.94 3.68 -10.13
CA TRP A 95 0.61 3.24 -9.69
C TRP A 95 0.68 2.10 -8.68
N ARG A 96 1.43 1.05 -9.01
CA ARG A 96 1.56 -0.12 -8.14
C ARG A 96 2.21 0.24 -6.81
N ALA A 97 3.28 1.04 -6.83
CA ALA A 97 3.94 1.49 -5.61
C ALA A 97 3.01 2.35 -4.74
N TYR A 98 2.28 3.29 -5.33
CA TYR A 98 1.28 4.12 -4.62
C TYR A 98 0.21 3.26 -3.95
N LEU A 99 -0.33 2.28 -4.67
CA LEU A 99 -1.36 1.38 -4.17
C LEU A 99 -0.86 0.53 -2.99
N LEU A 100 0.36 -0.01 -3.08
CA LEU A 100 0.97 -0.79 -2.00
C LEU A 100 1.23 0.07 -0.76
N ALA A 101 1.73 1.29 -0.94
CA ALA A 101 1.98 2.22 0.15
C ALA A 101 0.69 2.60 0.89
N ASN A 102 -0.39 2.86 0.13
CA ASN A 102 -1.71 3.10 0.71
C ASN A 102 -2.24 1.90 1.51
N GLN A 103 -1.95 0.65 1.12
CA GLN A 103 -2.37 -0.51 1.93
C GLN A 103 -1.70 -0.53 3.30
N ILE A 104 -0.40 -0.17 3.37
CA ILE A 104 0.31 -0.06 4.65
C ILE A 104 -0.32 1.06 5.49
N ILE A 105 -0.55 2.24 4.91
CA ILE A 105 -1.17 3.37 5.63
C ILE A 105 -2.55 3.00 6.15
N VAL A 106 -3.39 2.39 5.32
CA VAL A 106 -4.73 1.94 5.72
C VAL A 106 -4.64 0.94 6.86
N TYR A 107 -3.73 -0.05 6.79
CA TYR A 107 -3.56 -1.02 7.87
C TYR A 107 -3.21 -0.36 9.22
N LEU A 108 -2.26 0.59 9.20
CA LEU A 108 -1.80 1.32 10.38
C LEU A 108 -2.88 2.28 10.92
N ALA A 109 -3.68 2.89 10.04
CA ALA A 109 -4.73 3.83 10.39
C ALA A 109 -6.10 3.20 10.63
N ALA A 110 -6.29 1.90 10.35
CA ALA A 110 -7.56 1.18 10.50
C ALA A 110 -7.91 0.90 11.97
N ARG A 111 -7.80 1.89 12.84
CA ARG A 111 -8.18 1.84 14.25
C ARG A 111 -9.06 3.05 14.58
N PRO A 112 -9.91 2.96 15.61
CA PRO A 112 -10.59 4.14 16.15
C PRO A 112 -9.56 5.25 16.45
N PRO A 113 -9.83 6.53 16.16
CA PRO A 113 -8.84 7.61 16.33
C PRO A 113 -8.20 7.66 17.72
N MET A 114 -8.95 7.28 18.76
CA MET A 114 -8.47 7.23 20.15
C MET A 114 -7.45 6.12 20.41
N GLU A 115 -7.40 5.09 19.56
CA GLU A 115 -6.57 3.89 19.72
C GLU A 115 -5.37 3.87 18.76
N VAL A 116 -5.33 4.74 17.76
CA VAL A 116 -4.28 4.76 16.72
C VAL A 116 -2.88 4.89 17.33
N GLU A 117 -2.67 5.85 18.24
CA GLU A 117 -1.34 6.06 18.83
C GLU A 117 -0.96 4.95 19.83
N ALA A 118 -1.93 4.39 20.54
CA ALA A 118 -1.70 3.24 21.41
C ALA A 118 -1.30 2.01 20.59
N PHE A 119 -2.00 1.75 19.47
CA PHE A 119 -1.64 0.70 18.53
C PHE A 119 -0.27 0.95 17.91
N ALA A 120 0.04 2.17 17.47
CA ALA A 120 1.34 2.48 16.88
C ALA A 120 2.48 2.26 17.88
N THR A 121 2.28 2.62 19.15
CA THR A 121 3.24 2.35 20.22
C THR A 121 3.44 0.85 20.43
N LEU A 122 2.35 0.08 20.54
CA LEU A 122 2.43 -1.39 20.65
C LEU A 122 3.11 -2.02 19.42
N PHE A 123 2.73 -1.57 18.23
CA PHE A 123 3.27 -2.06 16.98
C PHE A 123 4.76 -1.76 16.86
N GLN A 124 5.22 -0.62 17.38
CA GLN A 124 6.63 -0.23 17.42
C GLN A 124 7.46 -1.08 18.40
N SER A 125 7.01 -1.25 19.65
CA SER A 125 7.91 -1.70 20.73
C SER A 125 7.44 -2.90 21.53
N ALA A 126 6.28 -3.49 21.23
CA ALA A 126 5.82 -4.66 21.98
C ALA A 126 6.66 -5.90 21.65
N SER A 127 7.14 -6.58 22.69
CA SER A 127 7.63 -7.96 22.58
C SER A 127 6.43 -8.90 22.58
N VAL A 128 6.21 -9.58 21.47
CA VAL A 128 5.03 -10.42 21.24
C VAL A 128 5.44 -11.77 20.65
N PRO A 129 4.65 -12.84 20.84
CA PRO A 129 4.90 -14.10 20.17
C PRO A 129 4.85 -13.97 18.64
N ASP A 130 5.64 -14.77 17.92
CA ASP A 130 5.81 -14.70 16.46
C ASP A 130 4.50 -14.88 15.68
N ASN A 131 3.53 -15.61 16.24
CA ASN A 131 2.23 -15.85 15.62
C ASN A 131 1.16 -14.82 16.00
N SER A 132 1.49 -13.83 16.83
CA SER A 132 0.54 -12.79 17.24
C SER A 132 0.10 -11.92 16.05
N PRO A 133 -1.07 -11.26 16.13
CA PRO A 133 -1.49 -10.27 15.11
C PRO A 133 -0.46 -9.17 14.87
N ILE A 134 0.22 -8.71 15.94
CA ILE A 134 1.24 -7.68 15.84
C ILE A 134 2.44 -8.20 15.04
N ALA A 135 2.98 -9.37 15.39
CA ALA A 135 4.12 -9.96 14.68
C ALA A 135 3.80 -10.20 13.19
N ARG A 136 2.62 -10.76 12.88
CA ARG A 136 2.16 -10.96 11.50
C ARG A 136 1.96 -9.64 10.77
N GLY A 137 1.44 -8.62 11.45
CA GLY A 137 1.36 -7.26 10.96
C GLY A 137 2.73 -6.68 10.58
N ARG A 138 3.74 -6.81 11.45
CA ARG A 138 5.12 -6.36 11.18
C ARG A 138 5.69 -7.03 9.94
N ILE A 139 5.52 -8.35 9.83
CA ILE A 139 5.94 -9.13 8.65
C ILE A 139 5.21 -8.63 7.40
N GLY A 140 3.90 -8.39 7.46
CA GLY A 140 3.12 -7.90 6.32
C GLY A 140 3.56 -6.52 5.86
N VAL A 141 3.75 -5.59 6.80
CA VAL A 141 4.26 -4.23 6.53
C VAL A 141 5.65 -4.30 5.88
N LEU A 142 6.55 -5.11 6.42
CA LEU A 142 7.88 -5.31 5.84
C LEU A 142 7.78 -5.84 4.41
N LYS A 143 7.00 -6.91 4.18
CA LYS A 143 6.84 -7.51 2.84
C LYS A 143 6.28 -6.52 1.82
N LEU A 144 5.27 -5.72 2.19
CA LEU A 144 4.75 -4.69 1.30
C LEU A 144 5.78 -3.60 1.03
N THR A 145 6.56 -3.21 2.03
CA THR A 145 7.66 -2.23 1.86
C THR A 145 8.73 -2.77 0.90
N THR A 146 9.12 -4.05 1.05
CA THR A 146 10.03 -4.73 0.11
C THR A 146 9.47 -4.75 -1.30
N GLU A 147 8.17 -4.98 -1.47
CA GLU A 147 7.53 -4.92 -2.79
C GLU A 147 7.52 -3.51 -3.39
N ILE A 148 7.31 -2.46 -2.58
CA ILE A 148 7.44 -1.07 -3.02
C ILE A 148 8.86 -0.80 -3.53
N VAL A 149 9.88 -1.20 -2.75
CA VAL A 149 11.30 -1.05 -3.14
C VAL A 149 11.58 -1.79 -4.44
N ARG A 150 11.15 -3.05 -4.56
CA ARG A 150 11.33 -3.86 -5.76
C ARG A 150 10.68 -3.23 -7.00
N VAL A 151 9.45 -2.71 -6.86
CA VAL A 151 8.72 -2.07 -7.96
C VAL A 151 9.42 -0.78 -8.39
N MET A 152 9.79 0.09 -7.45
CA MET A 152 10.44 1.36 -7.76
C MET A 152 11.85 1.18 -8.33
N ASP A 153 12.64 0.24 -7.81
CA ASP A 153 13.98 -0.09 -8.34
C ASP A 153 13.94 -0.69 -9.74
N SER A 154 12.80 -1.24 -10.17
CA SER A 154 12.65 -1.78 -11.53
C SER A 154 12.50 -0.70 -12.60
N ILE A 155 12.32 0.57 -12.20
CA ILE A 155 12.24 1.70 -13.13
C ILE A 155 13.64 1.98 -13.69
N PRO A 156 13.85 1.91 -15.02
CA PRO A 156 15.16 2.15 -15.61
C PRO A 156 15.67 3.57 -15.31
N PRO A 157 16.97 3.79 -15.07
CA PRO A 157 17.55 5.12 -14.89
C PRO A 157 17.31 6.07 -16.09
N THR A 158 17.07 5.50 -17.28
CA THR A 158 16.76 6.23 -18.50
C THR A 158 15.28 6.62 -18.63
N SER A 159 14.43 6.18 -17.71
CA SER A 159 13.01 6.55 -17.70
C SER A 159 12.83 8.05 -17.54
N THR A 160 11.91 8.63 -18.33
CA THR A 160 11.52 10.04 -18.23
C THR A 160 10.91 10.39 -16.86
N LEU A 161 10.44 9.39 -16.10
CA LEU A 161 9.95 9.62 -14.75
C LEU A 161 11.05 10.13 -13.81
N ASN A 162 12.30 9.67 -13.97
CA ASN A 162 13.42 10.11 -13.13
C ASN A 162 13.68 11.62 -13.28
N SER A 163 13.54 12.16 -14.49
CA SER A 163 13.76 13.59 -14.75
C SER A 163 12.51 14.43 -14.48
N SER A 164 11.31 13.85 -14.66
CA SER A 164 10.04 14.59 -14.54
C SER A 164 9.51 14.67 -13.12
N HIS A 165 9.87 13.70 -12.26
CA HIS A 165 9.39 13.58 -10.88
C HIS A 165 10.52 13.32 -9.87
N PRO A 166 11.61 14.12 -9.86
CA PRO A 166 12.76 13.89 -9.00
C PRO A 166 12.41 13.85 -7.50
N GLU A 167 11.39 14.59 -7.08
CA GLU A 167 10.90 14.62 -5.70
C GLU A 167 10.33 13.28 -5.24
N VAL A 168 9.71 12.51 -6.13
CA VAL A 168 9.20 11.16 -5.82
C VAL A 168 10.38 10.21 -5.59
N PHE A 169 11.40 10.27 -6.44
CA PHE A 169 12.58 9.42 -6.30
C PHE A 169 13.43 9.80 -5.08
N GLN A 170 13.46 11.07 -4.69
CA GLN A 170 14.10 11.49 -3.46
C GLN A 170 13.40 10.92 -2.22
N ALA A 171 12.07 11.03 -2.15
CA ALA A 171 11.29 10.46 -1.05
C ALA A 171 11.39 8.91 -1.04
N PHE A 172 11.34 8.28 -2.20
CA PHE A 172 11.58 6.84 -2.36
C PHE A 172 12.94 6.43 -1.81
N LYS A 173 14.00 7.19 -2.11
CA LYS A 173 15.36 6.89 -1.63
C LYS A 173 15.43 6.89 -0.10
N ALA A 174 14.74 7.81 0.57
CA ALA A 174 14.68 7.85 2.04
C ALA A 174 14.02 6.58 2.60
N LEU A 175 12.83 6.25 2.11
CA LEU A 175 12.11 5.02 2.45
C LEU A 175 12.94 3.75 2.18
N LYS A 176 13.65 3.71 1.05
CA LYS A 176 14.53 2.59 0.70
C LYS A 176 15.70 2.46 1.66
N ASN A 177 16.31 3.56 2.10
CA ASN A 177 17.41 3.50 3.06
C ASN A 177 16.95 2.90 4.40
N ASP A 178 15.75 3.26 4.88
CA ASP A 178 15.18 2.67 6.09
C ASP A 178 14.96 1.16 5.94
N HIS A 179 14.39 0.76 4.80
CA HIS A 179 14.21 -0.65 4.46
C HIS A 179 15.55 -1.40 4.40
N ASP A 180 16.53 -0.87 3.69
CA ASP A 180 17.82 -1.53 3.46
C ASP A 180 18.63 -1.62 4.76
N ALA A 181 18.56 -0.62 5.65
CA ALA A 181 19.14 -0.69 6.99
C ALA A 181 18.50 -1.79 7.85
N TYR A 182 17.20 -2.03 7.68
CA TYR A 182 16.48 -3.09 8.38
C TYR A 182 16.73 -4.49 7.80
N VAL A 183 16.87 -4.63 6.48
CA VAL A 183 17.09 -5.94 5.85
C VAL A 183 18.57 -6.34 5.81
N GLY A 184 19.48 -5.37 5.72
CA GLY A 184 20.92 -5.59 5.52
C GLY A 184 21.72 -5.96 6.78
N GLU A 185 21.19 -5.65 7.96
CA GLU A 185 21.82 -6.01 9.24
C GLU A 185 20.98 -7.14 9.91
N GLY A 186 21.56 -8.02 10.71
CA GLY A 186 20.86 -8.83 11.73
C GLY A 186 19.63 -9.71 11.38
N SER A 187 19.00 -10.24 12.44
CA SER A 187 17.76 -11.03 12.35
C SER A 187 16.54 -10.12 12.18
N VAL A 188 15.53 -10.61 11.46
CA VAL A 188 14.21 -9.94 11.27
C VAL A 188 13.42 -9.88 12.58
N ASP A 189 13.79 -10.65 13.60
CA ASP A 189 13.10 -10.68 14.90
C ASP A 189 13.69 -9.68 15.92
N ASP A 190 14.62 -8.84 15.50
CA ASP A 190 15.23 -7.81 16.36
C ASP A 190 14.26 -6.64 16.58
N LEU A 191 13.69 -6.58 17.78
CA LEU A 191 12.73 -5.54 18.20
C LEU A 191 13.33 -4.13 18.20
N GLU A 192 14.62 -3.97 18.52
CA GLU A 192 15.26 -2.66 18.52
C GLU A 192 15.36 -2.12 17.09
N ARG A 193 15.77 -3.00 16.16
CA ARG A 193 15.87 -2.68 14.74
C ARG A 193 14.50 -2.43 14.13
N TRP A 194 13.50 -3.22 14.51
CA TRP A 194 12.13 -3.01 14.08
C TRP A 194 11.60 -1.65 14.54
N SER A 195 11.86 -1.28 15.80
CA SER A 195 11.46 0.02 16.34
C SER A 195 12.07 1.18 15.55
N LYS A 196 13.37 1.10 15.21
CA LYS A 196 14.05 2.11 14.37
C LYS A 196 13.46 2.18 12.97
N PHE A 197 13.29 1.02 12.32
CA PHE A 197 12.65 0.92 11.01
C PHE A 197 11.25 1.53 11.00
N PHE A 198 10.43 1.22 12.01
CA PHE A 198 9.05 1.70 12.07
C PHE A 198 8.96 3.22 12.25
N VAL A 199 9.89 3.83 12.98
CA VAL A 199 9.96 5.29 13.13
C VAL A 199 10.27 5.97 11.78
N GLY A 200 11.25 5.45 11.05
CA GLY A 200 11.59 5.93 9.71
C GLY A 200 10.41 5.72 8.74
N LEU A 201 9.87 4.50 8.70
CA LEU A 201 8.71 4.15 7.90
C LEU A 201 7.52 5.09 8.12
N ARG A 202 7.17 5.46 9.36
CA ARG A 202 6.05 6.39 9.63
C ARG A 202 6.24 7.74 8.94
N THR A 203 7.47 8.21 8.80
CA THR A 203 7.78 9.51 8.19
C THR A 203 7.92 9.36 6.68
N ASP A 204 8.80 8.47 6.26
CA ASP A 204 9.26 8.38 4.88
C ASP A 204 8.22 7.71 3.98
N LEU A 205 7.41 6.79 4.50
CA LEU A 205 6.28 6.21 3.76
C LEU A 205 5.21 7.26 3.47
N ILE A 206 4.89 8.12 4.44
CA ILE A 206 3.88 9.17 4.27
C ILE A 206 4.39 10.21 3.26
N GLU A 207 5.65 10.64 3.39
CA GLU A 207 6.24 11.56 2.42
C GLU A 207 6.24 10.94 1.01
N PHE A 208 6.74 9.71 0.85
CA PHE A 208 6.72 9.00 -0.42
C PHE A 208 5.31 8.91 -1.01
N THR A 209 4.33 8.46 -0.21
CA THR A 209 2.94 8.29 -0.65
C THR A 209 2.31 9.61 -1.07
N THR A 210 2.60 10.69 -0.34
CA THR A 210 2.10 12.03 -0.69
C THR A 210 2.67 12.49 -2.02
N ARG A 211 3.99 12.38 -2.22
CA ARG A 211 4.66 12.81 -3.46
C ARG A 211 4.16 12.00 -4.65
N ILE A 212 4.18 10.68 -4.56
CA ILE A 212 3.75 9.82 -5.67
C ILE A 212 2.25 9.97 -5.95
N GLY A 213 1.43 10.17 -4.91
CA GLY A 213 -0.01 10.39 -5.04
C GLY A 213 -0.33 11.61 -5.90
N THR A 214 0.37 12.74 -5.72
CA THR A 214 0.13 13.94 -6.55
C THR A 214 0.35 13.70 -8.04
N VAL A 215 1.34 12.87 -8.39
CA VAL A 215 1.65 12.51 -9.78
C VAL A 215 0.57 11.58 -10.33
N VAL A 216 0.27 10.53 -9.57
CA VAL A 216 -0.66 9.47 -9.94
C VAL A 216 -2.10 9.99 -10.12
N GLU A 217 -2.56 10.85 -9.21
CA GLU A 217 -3.89 11.48 -9.28
C GLU A 217 -4.00 12.51 -10.41
N GLY A 218 -2.87 13.17 -10.75
CA GLY A 218 -2.77 14.04 -11.92
C GLY A 218 -3.05 13.27 -13.21
N TRP A 219 -2.45 12.09 -13.37
CA TRP A 219 -2.67 11.24 -14.55
C TRP A 219 -4.14 10.80 -14.69
N GLU A 220 -4.83 10.47 -13.58
CA GLU A 220 -6.26 10.14 -13.64
C GLU A 220 -7.12 11.32 -14.13
N SER A 221 -6.76 12.52 -13.71
CA SER A 221 -7.51 13.74 -14.00
C SER A 221 -7.41 14.08 -15.49
N ASP A 222 -6.23 13.96 -16.07
CA ASP A 222 -5.97 14.21 -17.50
C ASP A 222 -6.70 13.20 -18.40
N GLU A 223 -6.75 11.93 -17.99
CA GLU A 223 -7.51 10.90 -18.71
C GLU A 223 -9.02 11.18 -18.75
N ARG A 224 -9.58 11.77 -17.69
CA ARG A 224 -11.01 12.11 -17.63
C ARG A 224 -11.35 13.31 -18.50
N GLN A 225 -10.41 14.23 -18.68
CA GLN A 225 -10.60 15.41 -19.52
C GLN A 225 -10.46 15.08 -21.02
N SER A 226 -9.53 14.20 -21.39
CA SER A 226 -9.33 13.79 -22.80
C SER A 226 -10.46 12.93 -23.40
N LYS A 227 -11.37 12.40 -22.57
CA LYS A 227 -12.54 11.61 -22.97
C LYS A 227 -13.83 12.42 -23.10
N LYS A 228 -13.80 13.72 -22.79
CA LYS A 228 -14.92 14.65 -22.98
C LYS A 228 -14.75 15.45 -24.27
#